data_AF-A0A2T5PMT1-F1
#
_entry.id   AF-A0A2T5PMT1-F1
#
_cell.length_a   1.000
_cell.length_b   1.000
_cell.length_c   1.000
_cell.angle_alpha   90.00
_cell.angle_beta   90.00
_cell.angle_gamma   90.00
#
_symmetry.space_group_name_H-M   'P 1'
#
loop_
_entity.id
_entity.type
_entity.pdbx_description
1 polymer ?
#
loop_
_entity_poly.entity_id
_entity_poly.type
_entity_poly.pdbx_seq_one_letter_code
_entity_poly.pdbx_strand_id
1 'polypeptide(L)'
;MNTAYIGRFAPTPSGYLHFGSLVAALVSYLDARAVGGRWLLRMEDLDPPREVPGAQDAILRTLETYGFEWDGQLVRQSARHGEYAAVIARLFAQGLAYACICSRKQLEGYAGIYPGFCRNACHPDHDAAIRLRVPELDYHFVDRVQGEFRQHLGREVGDFVIRRRDGLFAYQLAVVLDDAWQGVTDVVRGADLLDSTPRQLYLQELFGLPQPRYLHVPLIIQPDGHKLGKSYRSPPLPADQAGPLLLRALRALGQQPPAELQGAAPAELLAWGIANWDTTRIPRSRTLAEAQLR
;
A
#
# COMPACT_ATOMS: atom_id res chain seq x y z
N MET A 1 2.73 -8.42 -25.99
CA MET A 1 4.02 -7.79 -25.62
C MET A 1 4.24 -8.10 -24.16
N ASN A 2 5.39 -8.66 -23.79
CA ASN A 2 5.69 -8.95 -22.39
C ASN A 2 6.00 -7.61 -21.71
N THR A 3 5.04 -7.04 -20.98
CA THR A 3 5.21 -5.76 -20.30
C THR A 3 6.32 -5.90 -19.27
N ALA A 4 7.35 -5.05 -19.33
CA ALA A 4 8.46 -5.08 -18.39
C ALA A 4 7.94 -4.88 -16.96
N TYR A 5 8.46 -5.65 -16.00
CA TYR A 5 8.05 -5.59 -14.59
C TYR A 5 8.38 -4.21 -14.01
N ILE A 6 7.39 -3.57 -13.38
CA ILE A 6 7.52 -2.32 -12.64
C ILE A 6 6.80 -2.48 -11.31
N GLY A 7 7.57 -2.56 -10.23
CA GLY A 7 7.08 -2.56 -8.86
C GLY A 7 7.35 -1.22 -8.17
N ARG A 8 6.83 -1.06 -6.95
CA ARG A 8 7.10 0.13 -6.14
C ARG A 8 7.03 -0.13 -4.63
N PHE A 9 7.79 0.66 -3.88
CA PHE A 9 7.54 0.88 -2.47
C PHE A 9 6.90 2.27 -2.27
N ALA A 10 5.80 2.30 -1.52
CA ALA A 10 4.97 3.49 -1.37
C ALA A 10 4.69 3.82 0.12
N PRO A 11 5.69 4.31 0.88
CA PRO A 11 5.52 4.59 2.31
C PRO A 11 4.76 5.89 2.57
N THR A 12 3.94 5.90 3.63
CA THR A 12 3.34 7.12 4.20
C THR A 12 4.25 7.70 5.30
N PRO A 13 4.63 8.98 5.25
CA PRO A 13 5.57 9.61 6.20
C PRO A 13 4.92 10.00 7.54
N SER A 14 3.95 9.22 8.03
CA SER A 14 3.31 9.41 9.34
C SER A 14 4.14 8.87 10.51
N GLY A 15 5.45 8.69 10.30
CA GLY A 15 6.40 8.03 11.19
C GLY A 15 7.55 7.42 10.39
N TYR A 16 8.59 6.96 11.09
CA TYR A 16 9.76 6.35 10.45
C TYR A 16 9.48 4.93 9.94
N LEU A 17 10.39 4.40 9.12
CA LEU A 17 10.38 2.97 8.81
C LEU A 17 10.52 2.16 10.10
N HIS A 18 9.74 1.09 10.17
CA HIS A 18 9.82 0.06 11.19
C HIS A 18 9.99 -1.29 10.50
N PHE A 19 10.19 -2.35 11.26
CA PHE A 19 10.51 -3.67 10.69
C PHE A 19 9.45 -4.18 9.68
N GLY A 20 8.15 -3.98 9.95
CA GLY A 20 7.10 -4.31 8.98
C GLY A 20 7.19 -3.51 7.67
N SER A 21 7.58 -2.23 7.73
CA SER A 21 7.82 -1.43 6.52
C SER A 21 9.08 -1.87 5.78
N LEU A 22 10.13 -2.30 6.51
CA LEU A 22 11.33 -2.90 5.92
C LEU A 22 11.00 -4.19 5.17
N VAL A 23 10.15 -5.05 5.75
CA VAL A 23 9.71 -6.29 5.07
C VAL A 23 8.95 -5.96 3.79
N ALA A 24 8.07 -4.95 3.81
CA ALA A 24 7.36 -4.49 2.61
C ALA A 24 8.30 -3.89 1.54
N ALA A 25 9.30 -3.11 1.95
CA ALA A 25 10.34 -2.61 1.04
C ALA A 25 11.15 -3.76 0.44
N LEU A 26 11.62 -4.68 1.27
CA LEU A 26 12.42 -5.84 0.86
C LEU A 26 11.68 -6.73 -0.13
N VAL A 27 10.46 -7.17 0.19
CA VAL A 27 9.72 -8.07 -0.72
C VAL A 27 9.38 -7.40 -2.05
N SER A 28 8.97 -6.13 -2.06
CA SER A 28 8.71 -5.42 -3.32
C SER A 28 9.99 -5.19 -4.14
N TYR A 29 11.12 -4.98 -3.48
CA TYR A 29 12.43 -4.81 -4.12
C TYR A 29 12.92 -6.12 -4.73
N LEU A 30 12.95 -7.20 -3.96
CA LEU A 30 13.40 -8.52 -4.43
C LEU A 30 12.53 -9.02 -5.59
N ASP A 31 11.21 -8.87 -5.48
CA ASP A 31 10.28 -9.30 -6.51
C ASP A 31 10.49 -8.56 -7.84
N ALA A 32 10.85 -7.28 -7.77
CA ALA A 32 11.23 -6.50 -8.95
C ALA A 32 12.59 -6.90 -9.52
N ARG A 33 13.61 -6.93 -8.67
CA ARG A 33 15.00 -7.11 -9.09
C ARG A 33 15.30 -8.54 -9.55
N ALA A 34 14.63 -9.56 -8.99
CA ALA A 34 14.80 -10.96 -9.37
C ALA A 34 14.45 -11.23 -10.85
N VAL A 35 13.60 -10.40 -11.45
CA VAL A 35 13.22 -10.48 -12.87
C VAL A 35 13.83 -9.35 -13.73
N GLY A 36 14.81 -8.61 -13.19
CA GLY A 36 15.42 -7.46 -13.89
C GLY A 36 14.45 -6.30 -14.11
N GLY A 37 13.40 -6.20 -13.31
CA GLY A 37 12.40 -5.14 -13.36
C GLY A 37 12.83 -3.84 -12.70
N ARG A 38 11.96 -2.83 -12.82
CA ARG A 38 12.13 -1.54 -12.14
C ARG A 38 11.46 -1.55 -10.77
N TRP A 39 12.10 -0.90 -9.79
CA TRP A 39 11.54 -0.68 -8.46
C TRP A 39 11.49 0.82 -8.16
N LEU A 40 10.28 1.36 -8.10
CA LEU A 40 10.05 2.79 -7.92
C LEU A 40 9.84 3.15 -6.44
N LEU A 41 10.07 4.42 -6.10
CA LEU A 41 9.75 4.97 -4.78
C LEU A 41 8.73 6.10 -4.90
N ARG A 42 7.66 6.01 -4.12
CA ARG A 42 6.61 7.05 -4.04
C ARG A 42 6.30 7.38 -2.57
N MET A 43 6.46 8.64 -2.18
CA MET A 43 6.03 9.10 -0.86
C MET A 43 4.53 9.37 -0.87
N GLU A 44 3.78 8.68 -0.01
CA GLU A 44 2.33 8.83 0.14
C GLU A 44 1.98 9.90 1.20
N ASP A 45 2.39 11.14 0.95
CA ASP A 45 2.22 12.35 1.77
C ASP A 45 0.85 13.05 1.52
N LEU A 46 -0.24 12.29 1.71
CA LEU A 46 -1.63 12.74 1.48
C LEU A 46 -2.34 13.29 2.71
N ASP A 47 -1.78 13.16 3.90
CA ASP A 47 -2.42 13.56 5.16
C ASP A 47 -1.45 14.38 6.02
N PRO A 48 -1.17 15.65 5.64
CA PRO A 48 -0.19 16.50 6.34
C PRO A 48 -0.38 16.57 7.86
N PRO A 49 -1.62 16.61 8.42
CA PRO A 49 -1.82 16.55 9.87
C PRO A 49 -1.28 15.30 10.57
N ARG A 50 -1.10 14.19 9.85
CA ARG A 50 -0.54 12.93 10.37
C ARG A 50 0.94 12.75 10.05
N GLU A 51 1.51 13.61 9.23
CA GLU A 51 2.92 13.53 8.85
C GLU A 51 3.83 13.93 10.00
N VAL A 52 4.96 13.24 10.10
CA VAL A 52 5.98 13.55 11.11
C VAL A 52 7.09 14.36 10.44
N PRO A 53 7.40 15.59 10.90
CA PRO A 53 8.50 16.38 10.37
C PRO A 53 9.81 15.58 10.33
N GLY A 54 10.49 15.61 9.18
CA GLY A 54 11.74 14.87 8.97
C GLY A 54 11.60 13.36 8.75
N ALA A 55 10.38 12.79 8.85
CA ALA A 55 10.17 11.36 8.60
C ALA A 55 10.43 10.98 7.14
N GLN A 56 10.07 11.82 6.18
CA GLN A 56 10.37 11.59 4.77
C GLN A 56 11.89 11.43 4.55
N ASP A 57 12.70 12.39 5.01
CA ASP A 57 14.16 12.31 4.83
C ASP A 57 14.76 11.13 5.58
N ALA A 58 14.23 10.80 6.77
CA ALA A 58 14.66 9.63 7.52
C ALA A 58 14.33 8.32 6.81
N ILE A 59 13.15 8.20 6.18
CA ILE A 59 12.78 7.05 5.35
C ILE A 59 13.78 6.88 4.20
N LEU A 60 14.09 7.96 3.48
CA LEU A 60 15.05 7.92 2.36
C LEU A 60 16.44 7.47 2.84
N ARG A 61 16.96 8.12 3.89
CA ARG A 61 18.26 7.75 4.48
C ARG A 61 18.30 6.30 4.95
N THR A 62 17.22 5.80 5.56
CA THR A 62 17.15 4.40 5.98
C THR A 62 17.19 3.47 4.77
N LEU A 63 16.43 3.75 3.70
CA LEU A 63 16.46 2.93 2.48
C LEU A 63 17.87 2.87 1.88
N GLU A 64 18.53 4.02 1.74
CA GLU A 64 19.91 4.12 1.24
C GLU A 64 20.90 3.36 2.13
N THR A 65 20.81 3.55 3.45
CA THR A 65 21.67 2.86 4.44
C THR A 65 21.50 1.34 4.37
N TYR A 66 20.29 0.88 4.06
CA TYR A 66 19.96 -0.54 3.95
C TYR A 66 20.25 -1.09 2.53
N GLY A 67 20.84 -0.29 1.64
CA GLY A 67 21.28 -0.71 0.30
C GLY A 67 20.18 -0.75 -0.75
N PHE A 68 19.00 -0.17 -0.49
CA PHE A 68 17.93 -0.10 -1.48
C PHE A 68 18.20 1.00 -2.51
N GLU A 69 18.12 0.64 -3.79
CA GLU A 69 18.27 1.56 -4.92
C GLU A 69 16.98 1.59 -5.74
N TRP A 70 16.29 2.72 -5.77
CA TRP A 70 15.08 2.89 -6.58
C TRP A 70 15.40 3.51 -7.95
N ASP A 71 14.59 3.16 -8.94
CA ASP A 71 14.74 3.63 -10.30
C ASP A 71 13.94 4.91 -10.54
N GLY A 72 14.55 5.86 -11.26
CA GLY A 72 13.92 7.13 -11.60
C GLY A 72 13.85 8.10 -10.40
N GLN A 73 12.94 9.06 -10.51
CA GLN A 73 12.78 10.11 -9.50
C GLN A 73 11.79 9.69 -8.41
N LEU A 74 12.05 10.13 -7.18
CA LEU A 74 11.08 10.06 -6.09
C LEU A 74 9.81 10.86 -6.45
N VAL A 75 8.66 10.19 -6.40
CA VAL A 75 7.35 10.83 -6.57
C VAL A 75 6.77 11.18 -5.21
N ARG A 76 6.08 12.31 -5.11
CA ARG A 76 5.32 12.74 -3.92
C ARG A 76 3.85 12.92 -4.29
N GLN A 77 2.93 12.36 -3.51
CA GLN A 77 1.50 12.49 -3.75
C GLN A 77 0.99 13.91 -3.48
N SER A 78 1.64 14.66 -2.58
CA SER A 78 1.36 16.07 -2.33
C SER A 78 1.50 16.96 -3.58
N ALA A 79 2.36 16.56 -4.52
CA ALA A 79 2.56 17.25 -5.80
C ALA A 79 1.53 16.87 -6.87
N ARG A 80 0.59 15.96 -6.58
CA ARG A 80 -0.35 15.39 -7.55
C ARG A 80 -1.82 15.69 -7.27
N HIS A 81 -2.10 16.56 -6.30
CA HIS A 81 -3.46 16.95 -5.93
C HIS A 81 -4.33 17.44 -7.09
N GLY A 82 -3.75 18.14 -8.07
CA GLY A 82 -4.46 18.60 -9.26
C GLY A 82 -5.05 17.45 -10.09
N GLU A 83 -4.28 16.36 -10.24
CA GLU A 83 -4.71 15.17 -10.99
C GLU A 83 -5.88 14.48 -10.30
N TYR A 84 -5.83 14.35 -8.97
CA TYR A 84 -6.89 13.74 -8.19
C TYR A 84 -8.18 14.58 -8.22
N ALA A 85 -8.03 15.91 -8.11
CA ALA A 85 -9.15 16.85 -8.18
C ALA A 85 -9.84 16.77 -9.55
N ALA A 86 -9.08 16.72 -10.65
CA ALA A 86 -9.63 16.61 -11.99
C ALA A 86 -10.45 15.33 -12.18
N VAL A 87 -9.96 14.20 -11.67
CA VAL A 87 -10.68 12.91 -11.75
C VAL A 87 -11.96 12.94 -10.92
N ILE A 88 -11.93 13.50 -9.71
CA ILE A 88 -13.14 13.64 -8.87
C ILE A 88 -14.17 14.54 -9.55
N ALA A 89 -13.76 15.67 -10.13
CA ALA A 89 -14.66 16.56 -10.85
C ALA A 89 -15.34 15.84 -12.02
N ARG A 90 -14.60 15.03 -12.79
CA ARG A 90 -15.15 14.22 -13.87
C ARG A 90 -16.17 13.20 -13.36
N LEU A 91 -15.84 12.46 -12.30
CA LEU A 91 -16.76 11.48 -11.71
C LEU A 91 -18.04 12.13 -11.18
N PHE A 92 -17.92 13.31 -10.56
CA PHE A 92 -19.06 14.08 -10.07
C PHE A 92 -19.96 14.54 -11.23
N ALA A 93 -19.37 15.08 -12.30
CA ALA A 93 -20.10 15.51 -13.49
C ALA A 93 -20.81 14.36 -14.23
N GLN A 94 -20.23 13.15 -14.19
CA GLN A 94 -20.84 11.93 -14.75
C GLN A 94 -21.89 11.29 -13.83
N GLY A 95 -22.14 11.86 -12.65
CA GLY A 95 -23.06 11.30 -11.65
C GLY A 95 -22.54 10.01 -11.00
N LEU A 96 -21.28 9.64 -11.22
CA LEU A 96 -20.63 8.46 -10.64
C LEU A 96 -20.11 8.70 -9.21
N ALA A 97 -19.97 9.97 -8.82
CA ALA A 97 -19.69 10.37 -7.45
C ALA A 97 -20.74 11.38 -6.96
N TYR A 98 -20.89 11.50 -5.64
CA TYR A 98 -21.84 12.42 -5.00
C TYR A 98 -21.32 12.96 -3.67
N ALA A 99 -21.88 14.09 -3.26
CA ALA A 99 -21.56 14.74 -2.00
C ALA A 99 -22.33 14.09 -0.82
N CYS A 100 -21.61 13.84 0.27
CA CYS A 100 -22.10 13.22 1.49
C CYS A 100 -21.82 14.14 2.68
N ILE A 101 -22.88 14.58 3.35
CA ILE A 101 -22.82 15.43 4.55
C ILE A 101 -22.99 14.65 5.85
N CYS A 102 -23.16 13.31 5.79
CA CYS A 102 -23.33 12.48 6.97
C CYS A 102 -22.14 12.62 7.94
N SER A 103 -22.46 12.87 9.20
CA SER A 103 -21.49 12.88 10.30
C SER A 103 -21.02 11.47 10.65
N ARG A 104 -19.86 11.36 11.33
CA ARG A 104 -19.37 10.08 11.85
C ARG A 104 -20.40 9.42 12.78
N LYS A 105 -21.02 10.20 13.67
CA LYS A 105 -22.07 9.74 14.59
C LYS A 105 -23.26 9.10 13.87
N GLN A 106 -23.70 9.67 12.74
CA GLN A 106 -24.78 9.07 11.94
C GLN A 106 -24.38 7.73 11.29
N LEU A 107 -23.07 7.50 11.09
CA LEU A 107 -22.54 6.32 10.39
C LEU A 107 -22.05 5.22 11.33
N GLU A 108 -21.93 5.48 12.64
CA GLU A 108 -21.43 4.53 13.64
C GLU A 108 -22.18 3.18 13.61
N GLY A 109 -23.50 3.20 13.39
CA GLY A 109 -24.34 2.00 13.38
C GLY A 109 -24.19 1.08 12.15
N TYR A 110 -23.39 1.44 11.15
CA TYR A 110 -23.34 0.71 9.87
C TYR A 110 -22.05 -0.09 9.65
N ALA A 111 -21.25 -0.29 10.70
CA ALA A 111 -20.04 -1.11 10.67
C ALA A 111 -19.07 -0.75 9.50
N GLY A 112 -19.02 0.52 9.12
CA GLY A 112 -18.15 1.03 8.05
C GLY A 112 -18.74 0.99 6.64
N ILE A 113 -19.87 0.31 6.41
CA ILE A 113 -20.55 0.25 5.12
C ILE A 113 -21.52 1.43 5.02
N TYR A 114 -21.39 2.26 3.98
CA TYR A 114 -22.25 3.43 3.87
C TYR A 114 -23.69 3.05 3.44
N PRO A 115 -24.74 3.47 4.16
CA PRO A 115 -26.13 3.07 3.87
C PRO A 115 -26.79 3.81 2.69
N GLY A 116 -26.07 4.72 2.01
CA GLY A 116 -26.58 5.38 0.81
C GLY A 116 -27.46 6.62 1.06
N PHE A 117 -27.50 7.19 2.27
CA PHE A 117 -28.38 8.32 2.61
C PHE A 117 -28.31 9.52 1.66
N CYS A 118 -27.11 9.91 1.26
CA CYS A 118 -26.87 11.06 0.39
C CYS A 118 -26.80 10.67 -1.09
N ARG A 119 -26.94 9.37 -1.43
CA ARG A 119 -26.65 8.83 -2.78
C ARG A 119 -27.43 9.57 -3.87
N ASN A 120 -28.68 9.94 -3.61
CA ASN A 120 -29.51 10.71 -4.55
C ASN A 120 -29.98 12.06 -3.98
N ALA A 121 -29.36 12.53 -2.90
CA ALA A 121 -29.78 13.74 -2.19
C ALA A 121 -29.34 15.05 -2.88
N CYS A 122 -28.48 14.97 -3.90
CA CYS A 122 -28.02 16.11 -4.70
C CYS A 122 -27.46 17.27 -3.86
N HIS A 123 -26.73 16.96 -2.78
CA HIS A 123 -26.05 17.97 -1.98
C HIS A 123 -24.97 18.68 -2.81
N PRO A 124 -24.69 19.95 -2.51
CA PRO A 124 -23.54 20.63 -3.09
C PRO A 124 -22.22 19.99 -2.60
N ASP A 125 -21.15 20.18 -3.35
CA ASP A 125 -19.85 19.54 -3.13
C ASP A 125 -18.93 20.29 -2.15
N HIS A 126 -19.41 21.38 -1.55
CA HIS A 126 -18.72 22.12 -0.50
C HIS A 126 -19.08 21.59 0.89
N ASP A 127 -18.11 21.59 1.81
CA ASP A 127 -18.24 21.07 3.18
C ASP A 127 -18.86 19.65 3.23
N ALA A 128 -18.53 18.84 2.23
CA ALA A 128 -19.00 17.47 2.06
C ALA A 128 -17.84 16.53 1.74
N ALA A 129 -17.94 15.29 2.20
CA ALA A 129 -17.12 14.22 1.65
C ALA A 129 -17.67 13.85 0.26
N ILE A 130 -16.80 13.47 -0.67
CA ILE A 130 -17.21 12.92 -1.96
C ILE A 130 -17.10 11.40 -1.90
N ARG A 131 -18.21 10.73 -2.18
CA ARG A 131 -18.30 9.26 -2.25
C ARG A 131 -18.44 8.81 -3.69
N LEU A 132 -17.83 7.67 -3.98
CA LEU A 132 -18.01 6.97 -5.25
C LEU A 132 -19.25 6.08 -5.16
N ARG A 133 -20.07 6.07 -6.21
CA ARG A 133 -21.13 5.06 -6.36
C ARG A 133 -20.49 3.73 -6.67
N VAL A 134 -20.71 2.75 -5.80
CA VAL A 134 -20.21 1.39 -5.92
C VAL A 134 -21.29 0.48 -6.51
N PRO A 135 -20.93 -0.40 -7.46
CA PRO A 135 -21.88 -1.31 -8.08
C PRO A 135 -22.19 -2.52 -7.19
N GLU A 136 -23.34 -3.15 -7.42
CA GLU A 136 -23.71 -4.44 -6.83
C GLU A 136 -23.05 -5.59 -7.62
N LEU A 137 -21.72 -5.63 -7.60
CA LEU A 137 -20.91 -6.60 -8.34
C LEU A 137 -19.85 -7.25 -7.45
N ASP A 138 -19.50 -8.48 -7.82
CA ASP A 138 -18.36 -9.21 -7.29
C ASP A 138 -17.08 -8.83 -8.03
N TYR A 139 -16.06 -8.47 -7.27
CA TYR A 139 -14.70 -8.33 -7.76
C TYR A 139 -13.84 -9.45 -7.19
N HIS A 140 -12.98 -10.01 -8.04
CA HIS A 140 -12.07 -11.07 -7.65
C HIS A 140 -10.71 -10.87 -8.31
N PHE A 141 -9.68 -11.44 -7.70
CA PHE A 141 -8.34 -11.53 -8.26
C PHE A 141 -7.61 -12.72 -7.67
N VAL A 142 -6.54 -13.14 -8.34
CA VAL A 142 -5.61 -14.15 -7.82
C VAL A 142 -4.40 -13.42 -7.24
N ASP A 143 -4.26 -13.47 -5.93
CA ASP A 143 -3.05 -13.02 -5.25
C ASP A 143 -1.94 -14.07 -5.37
N ARG A 144 -0.73 -13.61 -5.67
CA ARG A 144 0.44 -14.49 -5.86
C ARG A 144 0.85 -15.26 -4.60
N VAL A 145 0.42 -14.84 -3.41
CA VAL A 145 0.68 -15.52 -2.12
C VAL A 145 -0.61 -15.98 -1.45
N GLN A 146 -1.61 -15.11 -1.35
CA GLN A 146 -2.86 -15.38 -0.62
C GLN A 146 -3.87 -16.21 -1.43
N GLY A 147 -3.63 -16.43 -2.73
CA GLY A 147 -4.51 -17.20 -3.60
C GLY A 147 -5.73 -16.41 -4.06
N GLU A 148 -6.81 -17.11 -4.38
CA GLU A 148 -8.05 -16.47 -4.85
C GLU A 148 -8.69 -15.62 -3.74
N PHE A 149 -9.01 -14.38 -4.09
CA PHE A 149 -9.73 -13.46 -3.21
C PHE A 149 -10.93 -12.87 -3.96
N ARG A 150 -12.08 -12.82 -3.30
CA ARG A 150 -13.33 -12.27 -3.84
C ARG A 150 -14.03 -11.41 -2.80
N GLN A 151 -14.67 -10.34 -3.25
CA GLN A 151 -15.51 -9.47 -2.43
C GLN A 151 -16.65 -8.88 -3.27
N HIS A 152 -17.86 -8.87 -2.70
CA HIS A 152 -19.01 -8.21 -3.28
C HIS A 152 -19.08 -6.75 -2.83
N LEU A 153 -18.73 -5.81 -3.72
CA LEU A 153 -18.45 -4.44 -3.32
C LEU A 153 -19.66 -3.72 -2.72
N GLY A 154 -20.85 -3.82 -3.32
CA GLY A 154 -22.05 -3.15 -2.80
C GLY A 154 -22.47 -3.59 -1.39
N ARG A 155 -22.24 -4.87 -1.06
CA ARG A 155 -22.67 -5.49 0.20
C ARG A 155 -21.61 -5.39 1.30
N GLU A 156 -20.33 -5.49 0.94
CA GLU A 156 -19.24 -5.60 1.91
C GLU A 156 -18.43 -4.31 2.07
N VAL A 157 -18.54 -3.38 1.12
CA VAL A 157 -17.80 -2.11 1.15
C VAL A 157 -18.75 -0.92 1.14
N GLY A 158 -19.73 -0.93 0.23
CA GLY A 158 -20.61 0.21 -0.03
C GLY A 158 -19.88 1.41 -0.62
N ASP A 159 -20.62 2.50 -0.82
CA ASP A 159 -20.10 3.73 -1.45
C ASP A 159 -19.01 4.38 -0.58
N PHE A 160 -17.74 4.16 -0.95
CA PHE A 160 -16.59 4.64 -0.20
C PHE A 160 -16.18 6.07 -0.56
N VAL A 161 -15.49 6.72 0.37
CA VAL A 161 -15.02 8.11 0.21
C VAL A 161 -13.82 8.17 -0.72
N ILE A 162 -13.84 9.08 -1.70
CA ILE A 162 -12.72 9.41 -2.59
C ILE A 162 -12.10 10.79 -2.29
N ARG A 163 -12.86 11.67 -1.62
CA ARG A 163 -12.37 12.92 -1.02
C ARG A 163 -13.03 13.14 0.33
N ARG A 164 -12.25 13.34 1.37
CA ARG A 164 -12.74 13.62 2.73
C ARG A 164 -13.38 15.00 2.80
N ARG A 165 -14.20 15.22 3.84
CA ARG A 165 -14.85 16.53 4.09
C ARG A 165 -13.86 17.66 4.36
N ASP A 166 -12.69 17.33 4.92
CA ASP A 166 -11.57 18.26 5.13
C ASP A 166 -10.73 18.50 3.87
N GLY A 167 -11.17 17.99 2.70
CA GLY A 167 -10.52 18.21 1.42
C GLY A 167 -9.42 17.20 1.05
N LEU A 168 -8.98 16.37 1.99
CA LEU A 168 -7.91 15.39 1.73
C LEU A 168 -8.38 14.26 0.82
N PHE A 169 -7.52 13.85 -0.13
CA PHE A 169 -7.82 12.77 -1.07
C PHE A 169 -7.72 11.41 -0.39
N ALA A 170 -8.62 10.49 -0.75
CA ALA A 170 -8.59 9.15 -0.19
C ALA A 170 -7.49 8.31 -0.85
N TYR A 171 -6.83 7.49 -0.03
CA TYR A 171 -5.81 6.52 -0.46
C TYR A 171 -6.25 5.70 -1.68
N GLN A 172 -7.49 5.19 -1.67
CA GLN A 172 -8.01 4.32 -2.75
C GLN A 172 -7.94 4.97 -4.12
N LEU A 173 -8.23 6.28 -4.20
CA LEU A 173 -8.19 7.04 -5.44
C LEU A 173 -6.73 7.30 -5.86
N ALA A 174 -5.95 7.89 -4.96
CA ALA A 174 -4.60 8.35 -5.28
C ALA A 174 -3.69 7.19 -5.69
N VAL A 175 -3.73 6.06 -4.98
CA VAL A 175 -2.87 4.90 -5.27
C VAL A 175 -3.15 4.32 -6.67
N VAL A 176 -4.41 4.27 -7.10
CA VAL A 176 -4.79 3.74 -8.42
C VAL A 176 -4.32 4.65 -9.54
N LEU A 177 -4.51 5.97 -9.39
CA LEU A 177 -4.08 6.95 -10.38
C LEU A 177 -2.56 7.01 -10.50
N ASP A 178 -1.86 6.91 -9.37
CA ASP A 178 -0.40 6.95 -9.35
C ASP A 178 0.25 5.66 -9.85
N ASP A 179 -0.26 4.50 -9.45
CA ASP A 179 0.25 3.22 -9.94
C ASP A 179 0.09 3.16 -11.48
N ALA A 180 -1.06 3.57 -12.02
CA ALA A 180 -1.26 3.62 -13.47
C ALA A 180 -0.36 4.66 -14.16
N TRP A 181 -0.22 5.87 -13.60
CA TRP A 181 0.64 6.91 -14.17
C TRP A 181 2.13 6.54 -14.16
N GLN A 182 2.61 5.85 -13.12
CA GLN A 182 3.98 5.33 -13.04
C GLN A 182 4.17 4.04 -13.85
N GLY A 183 3.10 3.49 -14.43
CA GLY A 183 3.13 2.24 -15.18
C GLY A 183 3.42 1.01 -14.32
N VAL A 184 3.05 1.03 -13.03
CA VAL A 184 3.21 -0.11 -12.12
C VAL A 184 2.45 -1.31 -12.66
N THR A 185 3.14 -2.43 -12.83
CA THR A 185 2.58 -3.70 -13.30
C THR A 185 2.37 -4.69 -12.16
N ASP A 186 3.06 -4.53 -11.04
CA ASP A 186 3.09 -5.46 -9.92
C ASP A 186 3.03 -4.70 -8.60
N VAL A 187 1.95 -4.90 -7.85
CA VAL A 187 1.72 -4.32 -6.54
C VAL A 187 2.03 -5.35 -5.47
N VAL A 188 3.21 -5.21 -4.87
CA VAL A 188 3.71 -6.06 -3.78
C VAL A 188 3.62 -5.27 -2.47
N ARG A 189 2.76 -5.71 -1.53
CA ARG A 189 2.46 -4.97 -0.29
C ARG A 189 2.00 -5.89 0.86
N GLY A 190 1.73 -5.32 2.03
CA GLY A 190 1.25 -6.08 3.20
C GLY A 190 -0.22 -6.50 3.07
N ALA A 191 -0.57 -7.66 3.66
CA ALA A 191 -1.91 -8.25 3.64
C ALA A 191 -2.98 -7.43 4.39
N ASP A 192 -2.59 -6.41 5.15
CA ASP A 192 -3.51 -5.41 5.69
C ASP A 192 -4.20 -4.57 4.60
N LEU A 193 -3.67 -4.58 3.38
CA LEU A 193 -4.26 -3.91 2.21
C LEU A 193 -4.99 -4.88 1.27
N LEU A 194 -5.09 -6.17 1.61
CA LEU A 194 -5.73 -7.19 0.77
C LEU A 194 -7.17 -6.81 0.43
N ASP A 195 -7.96 -6.46 1.45
CA ASP A 195 -9.37 -6.06 1.32
C ASP A 195 -9.54 -4.70 0.59
N SER A 196 -8.45 -3.95 0.35
CA SER A 196 -8.50 -2.73 -0.47
C SER A 196 -8.44 -3.02 -1.97
N THR A 197 -7.93 -4.18 -2.36
CA THR A 197 -7.69 -4.53 -3.77
C THR A 197 -8.97 -4.53 -4.61
N PRO A 198 -10.10 -5.13 -4.18
CA PRO A 198 -11.35 -5.07 -4.96
C PRO A 198 -11.84 -3.66 -5.27
N ARG A 199 -11.71 -2.72 -4.31
CA ARG A 199 -12.07 -1.31 -4.52
C ARG A 199 -11.17 -0.65 -5.57
N GLN A 200 -9.89 -1.02 -5.57
CA GLN A 200 -8.91 -0.51 -6.51
C GLN A 200 -9.10 -1.09 -7.91
N LEU A 201 -9.47 -2.37 -8.02
CA LEU A 201 -9.86 -3.00 -9.29
C LEU A 201 -11.09 -2.30 -9.89
N TYR A 202 -12.09 -1.98 -9.07
CA TYR A 202 -13.25 -1.20 -9.53
C TYR A 202 -12.84 0.18 -10.04
N LEU A 203 -12.00 0.91 -9.30
CA LEU A 203 -11.48 2.20 -9.76
C LEU A 203 -10.69 2.08 -11.07
N GLN A 204 -9.87 1.04 -11.22
CA GLN A 204 -9.12 0.78 -12.44
C GLN A 204 -10.06 0.52 -13.62
N GLU A 205 -11.07 -0.33 -13.45
CA GLU A 205 -12.10 -0.58 -14.47
C GLU A 205 -12.85 0.71 -14.84
N LEU A 206 -13.30 1.46 -13.82
CA LEU A 206 -14.05 2.70 -14.00
C LEU A 206 -13.27 3.76 -14.80
N PHE A 207 -11.94 3.75 -14.68
CA PHE A 207 -11.06 4.68 -15.38
C PHE A 207 -10.43 4.10 -16.65
N GLY A 208 -10.73 2.84 -17.00
CA GLY A 208 -10.09 2.14 -18.12
C GLY A 208 -8.58 1.97 -17.96
N LEU A 209 -8.10 1.83 -16.71
CA LEU A 209 -6.69 1.68 -16.39
C LEU A 209 -6.26 0.21 -16.36
N PRO A 210 -4.96 -0.07 -16.58
CA PRO A 210 -4.42 -1.41 -16.42
C PRO A 210 -4.62 -1.94 -14.99
N GLN A 211 -4.87 -3.24 -14.87
CA GLN A 211 -4.92 -3.94 -13.59
C GLN A 211 -3.58 -4.63 -13.34
N PRO A 212 -2.82 -4.25 -12.29
CA PRO A 212 -1.55 -4.88 -11.97
C PRO A 212 -1.75 -6.27 -11.38
N ARG A 213 -0.66 -7.05 -11.33
CA ARG A 213 -0.60 -8.29 -10.56
C ARG A 213 -0.40 -7.96 -9.08
N TYR A 214 -1.00 -8.73 -8.19
CA TYR A 214 -0.95 -8.47 -6.75
C TYR A 214 -0.23 -9.58 -5.99
N LEU A 215 0.56 -9.18 -4.99
CA LEU A 215 1.17 -10.06 -4.01
C LEU A 215 1.04 -9.42 -2.62
N HIS A 216 0.35 -10.11 -1.71
CA HIS A 216 0.16 -9.66 -0.34
C HIS A 216 0.96 -10.52 0.65
N VAL A 217 1.95 -9.92 1.30
CA VAL A 217 2.77 -10.60 2.33
C VAL A 217 2.11 -10.53 3.72
N PRO A 218 2.33 -11.52 4.59
CA PRO A 218 1.83 -11.49 5.96
C PRO A 218 2.21 -10.21 6.69
N LEU A 219 1.27 -9.66 7.43
CA LEU A 219 1.54 -8.57 8.35
C LEU A 219 2.22 -9.09 9.60
N ILE A 220 3.37 -8.51 9.96
CA ILE A 220 4.05 -8.86 11.20
C ILE A 220 3.28 -8.27 12.38
N ILE A 221 2.90 -9.12 13.33
CA ILE A 221 2.14 -8.76 14.53
C ILE A 221 2.95 -9.06 15.79
N GLN A 222 2.78 -8.22 16.82
CA GLN A 222 3.32 -8.43 18.15
C GLN A 222 2.61 -9.59 18.86
N PRO A 223 3.20 -10.15 19.93
CA PRO A 223 2.59 -11.27 20.68
C PRO A 223 1.21 -10.95 21.29
N ASP A 224 0.90 -9.68 21.52
CA ASP A 224 -0.39 -9.18 22.00
C ASP A 224 -1.45 -9.06 20.88
N GLY A 225 -1.10 -9.43 19.64
CA GLY A 225 -1.98 -9.40 18.48
C GLY A 225 -2.04 -8.03 17.77
N HIS A 226 -1.36 -7.00 18.30
CA HIS A 226 -1.30 -5.71 17.64
C HIS A 226 -0.34 -5.75 16.43
N LYS A 227 -0.68 -5.00 15.38
CA LYS A 227 0.23 -4.79 14.24
C LYS A 227 1.56 -4.27 14.79
N LEU A 228 2.68 -4.85 14.33
CA LEU A 228 4.01 -4.31 14.60
C LEU A 228 4.14 -2.99 13.82
N GLY A 229 3.63 -1.92 14.41
CA GLY A 229 3.34 -0.66 13.75
C GLY A 229 3.42 0.53 14.69
N LYS A 230 4.02 1.60 14.15
CA LYS A 230 3.91 3.02 14.52
C LYS A 230 3.31 3.32 15.89
N SER A 231 4.07 3.11 16.97
CA SER A 231 3.97 4.11 18.03
C SER A 231 4.58 5.40 17.48
N TYR A 232 3.94 6.55 17.72
CA TYR A 232 4.40 7.89 17.25
C TYR A 232 5.82 8.26 17.73
N ARG A 233 6.46 7.38 18.52
CA ARG A 233 7.77 7.55 19.17
C ARG A 233 8.77 6.45 18.84
N SER A 234 8.44 5.51 17.96
CA SER A 234 9.42 4.50 17.56
C SER A 234 10.55 5.20 16.82
N PRO A 235 11.83 5.02 17.21
CA PRO A 235 12.95 5.61 16.49
C PRO A 235 13.05 5.03 15.07
N PRO A 236 13.76 5.70 14.15
CA PRO A 236 14.12 5.11 12.87
C PRO A 236 14.84 3.78 13.05
N LEU A 237 14.79 2.91 12.04
CA LEU A 237 15.59 1.69 12.03
C LEU A 237 17.08 2.06 12.19
N PRO A 238 17.80 1.45 13.15
CA PRO A 238 19.20 1.80 13.39
C PRO A 238 20.08 1.43 12.19
N ALA A 239 21.05 2.30 11.88
CA ALA A 239 21.96 2.11 10.74
C ALA A 239 22.90 0.91 10.95
N ASP A 240 23.38 0.71 12.19
CA ASP A 240 24.24 -0.40 12.61
C ASP A 240 23.52 -1.76 12.61
N GLN A 241 22.18 -1.76 12.52
CA GLN A 241 21.35 -2.97 12.48
C GLN A 241 20.90 -3.34 11.06
N ALA A 242 21.40 -2.68 10.00
CA ALA A 242 20.95 -2.90 8.63
C ALA A 242 21.07 -4.36 8.18
N GLY A 243 22.25 -4.97 8.31
CA GLY A 243 22.48 -6.37 7.96
C GLY A 243 21.59 -7.33 8.76
N PRO A 244 21.66 -7.32 10.12
CA PRO A 244 20.82 -8.18 10.96
C PRO A 244 19.32 -8.07 10.68
N LEU A 245 18.80 -6.87 10.45
CA LEU A 245 17.38 -6.67 10.17
C LEU A 245 16.99 -7.11 8.76
N LEU A 246 17.84 -6.94 7.75
CA LEU A 246 17.59 -7.51 6.42
C LEU A 246 17.58 -9.03 6.44
N LEU A 247 18.53 -9.65 7.13
CA LEU A 247 18.58 -11.10 7.31
C LEU A 247 17.32 -11.63 8.03
N ARG A 248 16.89 -10.91 9.08
CA ARG A 248 15.62 -11.20 9.78
C ARG A 248 14.41 -11.04 8.86
N ALA A 249 14.38 -10.02 8.01
CA ALA A 249 13.30 -9.79 7.06
C ALA A 249 13.25 -10.87 5.97
N LEU A 250 14.39 -11.33 5.45
CA LEU A 250 14.47 -12.49 4.54
C LEU A 250 13.85 -13.74 5.19
N ARG A 251 14.22 -14.05 6.43
CA ARG A 251 13.64 -15.18 7.19
C ARG A 251 12.14 -15.01 7.42
N ALA A 252 11.67 -13.79 7.71
CA ALA A 252 10.24 -13.49 7.84
C ALA A 252 9.45 -13.74 6.55
N LEU A 253 10.09 -13.58 5.39
CA LEU A 253 9.55 -13.91 4.07
C LEU A 253 9.70 -15.40 3.71
N GLY A 254 10.10 -16.25 4.66
CA GLY A 254 10.33 -17.68 4.47
C GLY A 254 11.57 -18.02 3.64
N GLN A 255 12.38 -17.02 3.27
CA GLN A 255 13.64 -17.25 2.58
C GLN A 255 14.63 -17.94 3.54
N GLN A 256 15.54 -18.73 2.99
CA GLN A 256 16.51 -19.51 3.78
C GLN A 256 17.95 -19.05 3.48
N PRO A 257 18.33 -17.84 3.91
CA PRO A 257 19.71 -17.38 3.78
C PRO A 257 20.64 -18.31 4.56
N PRO A 258 21.76 -18.75 3.96
CA PRO A 258 22.69 -19.67 4.61
C PRO A 258 23.44 -18.96 5.76
N ALA A 259 24.01 -19.75 6.66
CA ALA A 259 24.56 -19.23 7.93
C ALA A 259 25.76 -18.29 7.73
N GLU A 260 26.47 -18.42 6.62
CA GLU A 260 27.62 -17.61 6.21
C GLU A 260 27.24 -16.15 5.96
N LEU A 261 25.96 -15.86 5.67
CA LEU A 261 25.46 -14.48 5.54
C LEU A 261 25.23 -13.80 6.91
N GLN A 262 25.47 -14.48 8.01
CA GLN A 262 25.40 -13.88 9.34
C GLN A 262 26.50 -12.81 9.47
N GLY A 263 26.10 -11.54 9.60
CA GLY A 263 27.04 -10.42 9.66
C GLY A 263 27.43 -9.84 8.29
N ALA A 264 26.85 -10.36 7.19
CA ALA A 264 27.04 -9.82 5.85
C ALA A 264 26.53 -8.37 5.74
N ALA A 265 27.14 -7.63 4.82
CA ALA A 265 26.73 -6.26 4.51
C ALA A 265 25.35 -6.24 3.82
N PRO A 266 24.58 -5.14 3.92
CA PRO A 266 23.27 -5.02 3.29
C PRO A 266 23.25 -5.37 1.80
N ALA A 267 24.24 -4.90 1.03
CA ALA A 267 24.34 -5.16 -0.40
C ALA A 267 24.49 -6.65 -0.73
N GLU A 268 25.26 -7.40 0.07
CA GLU A 268 25.45 -8.84 -0.10
C GLU A 268 24.15 -9.62 0.22
N LEU A 269 23.44 -9.23 1.27
CA LEU A 269 22.14 -9.81 1.63
C LEU A 269 21.09 -9.56 0.56
N LEU A 270 21.04 -8.35 0.00
CA LEU A 270 20.14 -8.02 -1.10
C LEU A 270 20.50 -8.79 -2.37
N ALA A 271 21.79 -8.87 -2.73
CA ALA A 271 22.24 -9.63 -3.90
C ALA A 271 21.89 -11.11 -3.78
N TRP A 272 22.12 -11.72 -2.60
CA TRP A 272 21.69 -13.09 -2.33
C TRP A 272 20.17 -13.24 -2.43
N GLY A 273 19.42 -12.32 -1.82
CA GLY A 273 17.96 -12.32 -1.85
C GLY A 273 17.39 -12.22 -3.26
N ILE A 274 18.01 -11.44 -4.14
CA ILE A 274 17.64 -11.32 -5.56
C ILE A 274 17.88 -12.64 -6.29
N ALA A 275 19.07 -13.22 -6.12
CA ALA A 275 19.46 -14.44 -6.83
C ALA A 275 18.68 -15.69 -6.38
N ASN A 276 18.16 -15.69 -5.15
CA ASN A 276 17.47 -16.83 -4.53
C ASN A 276 15.99 -16.53 -4.25
N TRP A 277 15.43 -15.51 -4.87
CA TRP A 277 14.06 -15.08 -4.61
C TRP A 277 13.05 -16.16 -5.00
N ASP A 278 12.27 -16.61 -4.02
CA ASP A 278 11.22 -17.60 -4.21
C ASP A 278 9.94 -17.18 -3.48
N THR A 279 8.94 -16.73 -4.24
CA THR A 279 7.65 -16.30 -3.68
C THR A 279 6.85 -17.44 -3.07
N THR A 280 7.12 -18.69 -3.45
CA THR A 280 6.37 -19.84 -2.91
C THR A 280 6.70 -20.12 -1.44
N ARG A 281 7.81 -19.59 -0.95
CA ARG A 281 8.26 -19.70 0.45
C ARG A 281 7.58 -18.69 1.38
N ILE A 282 6.97 -17.64 0.84
CA ILE A 282 6.30 -16.64 1.65
C ILE A 282 5.14 -17.31 2.39
N PRO A 283 5.02 -17.17 3.73
CA PRO A 283 3.95 -17.80 4.48
C PRO A 283 2.58 -17.41 3.93
N ARG A 284 1.73 -18.40 3.67
CA ARG A 284 0.35 -18.20 3.19
C ARG A 284 -0.59 -17.91 4.35
N SER A 285 -0.33 -16.80 5.04
CA SER A 285 -1.14 -16.28 6.12
C SER A 285 -1.30 -14.76 5.97
N ARG A 286 -2.35 -14.19 6.58
CA ARG A 286 -2.53 -12.74 6.61
C ARG A 286 -1.64 -12.06 7.65
N THR A 287 -1.25 -12.80 8.69
CA THR A 287 -0.41 -12.32 9.78
C THR A 287 0.68 -13.32 10.12
N LEU A 288 1.78 -12.80 10.66
CA LEU A 288 2.91 -13.59 11.13
C LEU A 288 3.35 -13.04 12.49
N ALA A 289 3.37 -13.89 13.52
CA ALA A 289 3.73 -13.44 14.85
C ALA A 289 5.22 -13.18 14.93
N GLU A 290 5.62 -12.04 15.51
CA GLU A 290 7.03 -11.66 15.67
C GLU A 290 7.82 -12.73 16.43
N ALA A 291 7.18 -13.42 17.39
CA ALA A 291 7.78 -14.50 18.16
C ALA A 291 8.19 -15.72 17.30
N GLN A 292 7.62 -15.86 16.10
CA GLN A 292 7.97 -16.92 15.14
C GLN A 292 9.18 -16.55 14.26
N LEU A 293 9.69 -15.32 14.37
CA LEU A 293 10.81 -14.79 13.57
C LEU A 293 12.18 -14.97 14.23
N ARG A 294 12.32 -15.98 15.09
CA ARG A 294 13.57 -16.28 15.81
C ARG A 294 14.54 -17.05 14.94
#